data_AF-A0A8H5YHU0-F1
#
_entry.id   AF-A0A8H5YHU0-F1
#
_cell.length_a   1.000
_cell.length_b   1.000
_cell.length_c   1.000
_cell.angle_alpha   90.00
_cell.angle_beta   90.00
_cell.angle_gamma   90.00
#
_symmetry.space_group_name_H-M   'P 1'
#
loop_
_entity.id
_entity.type
_entity.pdbx_description
1 polymer ?
#
loop_
_entity_poly.entity_id
_entity_poly.type
_entity_poly.pdbx_seq_one_letter_code
_entity_poly.pdbx_strand_id
1 'polypeptide(L)'
;MKFFTTALLSAAAVSAENTAYEVRDFTASCIPHSKFCNYKFRVLQPGTMETWKYAMHCSAHIWSDDYLLPNVKNAQCGDGSERTFSVKRSKNGLSLYVSESVTTISYLIGKHFIPNKQLWQSKTPKAEIQVYKGPKDFNLDYVHSME
;
A
#
# COMPACT_ATOMS: atom_id res chain seq x y z
N MET A 1 -19.59 -36.58 26.01
CA MET A 1 -19.88 -35.24 25.46
C MET A 1 -18.56 -34.54 25.18
N LYS A 2 -18.32 -34.07 23.94
CA LYS A 2 -17.10 -33.34 23.56
C LYS A 2 -17.50 -31.88 23.35
N PHE A 3 -16.96 -30.98 24.16
CA PHE A 3 -17.20 -29.54 24.05
C PHE A 3 -16.21 -28.97 23.01
N PHE A 4 -16.73 -28.42 21.91
CA PHE A 4 -15.95 -27.63 20.99
C PHE A 4 -15.97 -26.18 21.47
N THR A 5 -14.85 -25.69 21.99
CA THR A 5 -14.62 -24.28 22.31
C THR A 5 -14.37 -23.51 21.02
N THR A 6 -15.38 -22.81 20.53
CA THR A 6 -15.26 -21.86 19.43
C THR A 6 -14.59 -20.59 19.95
N ALA A 7 -13.33 -20.36 19.57
CA ALA A 7 -12.66 -19.09 19.84
C ALA A 7 -13.25 -17.99 18.96
N LEU A 8 -13.94 -17.03 19.58
CA LEU A 8 -14.37 -15.79 18.92
C LEU A 8 -13.12 -14.94 18.65
N LEU A 9 -12.71 -14.86 17.39
CA LEU A 9 -11.76 -13.85 16.92
C LEU A 9 -12.48 -12.51 16.92
N SER A 10 -12.34 -11.74 18.00
CA SER A 10 -12.72 -10.33 18.00
C SER A 10 -11.86 -9.59 16.98
N ALA A 11 -12.46 -9.25 15.84
CA ALA A 11 -11.88 -8.27 14.94
C ALA A 11 -11.85 -6.94 15.68
N ALA A 12 -10.66 -6.45 16.03
CA ALA A 12 -10.49 -5.12 16.59
C ALA A 12 -11.05 -4.11 15.60
N ALA A 13 -12.06 -3.33 16.01
CA ALA A 13 -12.48 -2.15 15.30
C ALA A 13 -11.29 -1.17 15.33
N VAL A 14 -10.61 -1.02 14.20
CA VAL A 14 -9.60 0.03 14.03
C VAL A 14 -10.34 1.37 14.09
N SER A 15 -10.19 2.07 15.20
CA SER A 15 -10.75 3.41 15.39
C SER A 15 -10.25 4.32 14.28
N ALA A 16 -11.17 5.05 13.63
CA ALA A 16 -10.84 6.06 12.61
C ALA A 16 -9.83 7.12 13.10
N GLU A 17 -9.64 7.22 14.42
CA GLU A 17 -8.71 8.14 15.10
C GLU A 17 -7.24 8.00 14.67
N ASN A 18 -6.81 6.83 14.18
CA ASN A 18 -5.40 6.60 13.81
C ASN A 18 -5.14 6.55 12.29
N THR A 19 -6.12 6.96 11.46
CA THR A 19 -5.98 6.90 10.00
C THR A 19 -5.41 8.21 9.44
N ALA A 20 -4.21 8.16 8.87
CA ALA A 20 -3.59 9.28 8.16
C ALA A 20 -4.15 9.44 6.74
N TYR A 21 -4.42 8.32 6.05
CA TYR A 21 -4.98 8.31 4.70
C TYR A 21 -5.89 7.11 4.47
N GLU A 22 -6.87 7.27 3.60
CA GLU A 22 -7.66 6.17 3.05
C GLU A 22 -7.18 5.84 1.63
N VAL A 23 -6.95 4.57 1.36
CA VAL A 23 -6.56 4.06 0.03
C VAL A 23 -7.71 3.30 -0.59
N ARG A 24 -7.94 3.51 -1.90
CA ARG A 24 -8.86 2.73 -2.73
C ARG A 24 -8.24 2.28 -4.03
N ASP A 25 -8.82 1.21 -4.58
CA ASP A 25 -8.43 0.62 -5.86
C ASP A 25 -6.95 0.22 -5.93
N PHE A 26 -6.37 -0.17 -4.80
CA PHE A 26 -4.98 -0.58 -4.76
C PHE A 26 -4.75 -1.80 -5.63
N THR A 27 -3.80 -1.66 -6.55
CA THR A 27 -3.30 -2.73 -7.40
C THR A 27 -1.79 -2.66 -7.47
N ALA A 28 -1.16 -3.84 -7.47
CA ALA A 28 0.25 -3.99 -7.74
C ALA A 28 0.49 -5.27 -8.52
N SER A 29 1.21 -5.19 -9.63
CA SER A 29 1.54 -6.37 -10.45
C SER A 29 2.78 -6.13 -11.28
N CYS A 30 3.65 -7.14 -11.35
CA CYS A 30 4.65 -7.24 -12.40
C CYS A 30 4.00 -7.67 -13.73
N ILE A 31 4.59 -7.23 -14.85
CA ILE A 31 4.08 -7.48 -16.19
C ILE A 31 4.68 -8.80 -16.70
N PRO A 32 3.89 -9.78 -17.17
CA PRO A 32 4.40 -11.00 -17.77
C PRO A 32 5.42 -10.71 -18.87
N HIS A 33 6.52 -11.46 -18.89
CA HIS A 33 7.61 -11.33 -19.86
C HIS A 33 8.33 -9.96 -19.87
N SER A 34 8.10 -9.14 -18.85
CA SER A 34 8.73 -7.84 -18.67
C SER A 34 9.26 -7.71 -17.26
N LYS A 35 10.35 -6.96 -17.11
CA LYS A 35 10.88 -6.62 -15.79
C LYS A 35 10.16 -5.43 -15.16
N PHE A 36 9.18 -4.84 -15.84
CA PHE A 36 8.41 -3.75 -15.28
C PHE A 36 7.27 -4.23 -14.38
N CYS A 37 7.04 -3.49 -13.31
CA CYS A 37 5.92 -3.66 -12.40
C CYS A 37 5.18 -2.34 -12.22
N ASN A 38 3.90 -2.44 -11.93
CA ASN A 38 3.01 -1.30 -11.73
C ASN A 38 2.50 -1.29 -10.30
N TYR A 39 2.41 -0.10 -9.73
CA TYR A 39 1.60 0.22 -8.56
C TYR A 39 0.59 1.27 -8.96
N LYS A 40 -0.68 1.11 -8.57
CA LYS A 40 -1.74 2.10 -8.82
C LYS A 40 -2.74 2.08 -7.68
N PHE A 41 -3.13 3.27 -7.21
CA PHE A 41 -4.19 3.46 -6.23
C PHE A 41 -4.68 4.90 -6.21
N ARG A 42 -5.80 5.14 -5.52
CA ARG A 42 -6.27 6.47 -5.13
C ARG A 42 -6.10 6.64 -3.64
N VAL A 43 -5.79 7.87 -3.22
CA VAL A 43 -5.63 8.20 -1.81
C VAL A 43 -6.34 9.49 -1.47
N LEU A 44 -6.91 9.57 -0.28
CA LEU A 44 -7.34 10.82 0.33
C LEU A 44 -6.91 10.92 1.79
N GLN A 45 -6.86 12.14 2.31
CA GLN A 45 -6.68 12.43 3.73
C GLN A 45 -8.03 12.66 4.42
N PRO A 46 -8.48 11.77 5.34
CA PRO A 46 -9.76 11.93 6.02
C PRO A 46 -9.76 13.19 6.90
N GLY A 47 -10.96 13.73 7.17
CA GLY A 47 -11.12 14.94 7.98
C GLY A 47 -10.72 16.24 7.29
N THR A 48 -10.41 16.20 6.00
CA THR A 48 -10.15 17.37 5.15
C THR A 48 -11.31 17.62 4.17
N MET A 49 -11.16 18.60 3.28
CA MET A 49 -12.12 18.84 2.19
C MET A 49 -11.95 17.90 0.98
N GLU A 50 -11.01 16.94 1.05
CA GLU A 50 -10.83 15.96 -0.02
C GLU A 50 -12.06 15.06 -0.16
N THR A 51 -12.38 14.70 -1.41
CA THR A 51 -13.49 13.79 -1.71
C THR A 51 -13.04 12.72 -2.68
N TRP A 52 -13.67 11.55 -2.65
CA TRP A 52 -13.35 10.45 -3.56
C TRP A 52 -13.54 10.78 -5.05
N LYS A 53 -14.32 11.82 -5.38
CA LYS A 53 -14.47 12.31 -6.75
C LYS A 53 -13.19 12.97 -7.28
N TYR A 54 -12.39 13.56 -6.39
CA TYR A 54 -11.15 14.29 -6.70
C TYR A 54 -9.96 13.73 -5.92
N ALA A 55 -10.02 12.46 -5.49
CA ALA A 55 -8.95 11.81 -4.75
C ALA A 55 -7.67 11.73 -5.59
N MET A 56 -6.53 11.83 -4.93
CA MET A 56 -5.24 11.86 -5.59
C MET A 56 -4.90 10.49 -6.18
N HIS A 57 -4.47 10.46 -7.44
CA HIS A 57 -4.04 9.23 -8.11
C HIS A 57 -2.54 9.01 -7.91
N CYS A 58 -2.17 7.90 -7.29
CA CYS A 58 -0.78 7.48 -7.14
C CYS A 58 -0.47 6.36 -8.11
N SER A 59 0.59 6.50 -8.90
CA SER A 59 1.06 5.40 -9.75
C SER A 59 2.57 5.40 -9.93
N ALA A 60 3.13 4.21 -10.11
CA ALA A 60 4.53 4.02 -10.51
C ALA A 60 4.63 2.88 -11.52
N HIS A 61 5.44 3.10 -12.56
CA HIS A 61 5.90 2.09 -13.49
C HIS A 61 7.40 1.92 -13.31
N ILE A 62 7.82 0.80 -12.73
CA ILE A 62 9.18 0.65 -12.19
C ILE A 62 9.77 -0.71 -12.53
N TRP A 63 11.07 -0.74 -12.73
CA TRP A 63 11.82 -1.95 -13.02
C TRP A 63 11.98 -2.84 -11.77
N SER A 64 11.94 -4.15 -11.97
CA SER A 64 12.19 -5.19 -10.98
C SER A 64 13.34 -6.07 -11.42
N ASP A 65 14.26 -6.35 -10.49
CA ASP A 65 15.43 -7.18 -10.77
C ASP A 65 15.12 -8.68 -10.70
N ASP A 66 14.05 -9.05 -10.00
CA ASP A 66 13.70 -10.43 -9.63
C ASP A 66 12.25 -10.82 -9.94
N TYR A 67 11.55 -10.02 -10.75
CA TYR A 67 10.13 -10.20 -11.09
C TYR A 67 9.16 -10.17 -9.90
N LEU A 68 9.65 -9.75 -8.73
CA LEU A 68 8.84 -9.45 -7.56
C LEU A 68 8.50 -7.96 -7.53
N LEU A 69 7.46 -7.60 -6.79
CA LEU A 69 7.06 -6.21 -6.62
C LEU A 69 8.22 -5.43 -5.96
N PRO A 70 8.80 -4.43 -6.65
CA PRO A 70 10.04 -3.80 -6.21
C PRO A 70 9.79 -2.67 -5.21
N ASN A 71 10.87 -2.17 -4.61
CA ASN A 71 10.79 -0.94 -3.83
C ASN A 71 10.39 0.23 -4.72
N VAL A 72 9.64 1.17 -4.15
CA VAL A 72 9.35 2.49 -4.75
C VAL A 72 9.81 3.54 -3.76
N LYS A 73 10.52 4.56 -4.22
CA LYS A 73 10.99 5.66 -3.39
C LYS A 73 10.40 6.97 -3.89
N ASN A 74 9.61 7.63 -3.05
CA ASN A 74 9.06 8.98 -3.25
C ASN A 74 8.44 9.20 -4.64
N ALA A 75 7.69 8.22 -5.15
CA ALA A 75 6.95 8.38 -6.39
C ALA A 75 5.82 9.39 -6.17
N GLN A 76 5.69 10.35 -7.07
CA GLN A 76 4.71 11.42 -6.94
C GLN A 76 3.28 10.90 -7.15
N CYS A 77 2.34 11.41 -6.37
CA CYS A 77 0.92 11.15 -6.54
C CYS A 77 0.26 12.30 -7.28
N GLY A 78 -0.07 12.13 -8.56
CA GLY A 78 -0.62 13.19 -9.40
C GLY A 78 0.43 14.23 -9.80
N ASP A 79 0.15 14.96 -10.88
CA ASP A 79 1.08 15.95 -11.39
C ASP A 79 1.15 17.17 -10.48
N GLY A 80 2.35 17.54 -10.03
CA GLY A 80 2.58 18.73 -9.22
C GLY A 80 2.14 18.63 -7.75
N SER A 81 1.75 17.45 -7.26
CA SER A 81 1.43 17.25 -5.83
C SER A 81 2.69 17.14 -4.97
N GLU A 82 2.61 17.65 -3.74
CA GLU A 82 3.60 17.39 -2.67
C GLU A 82 3.45 15.99 -2.06
N ARG A 83 2.34 15.30 -2.36
CA ARG A 83 2.09 13.94 -1.88
C ARG A 83 2.88 12.93 -2.70
N THR A 84 3.61 12.08 -2.00
CA THR A 84 4.41 11.00 -2.57
C THR A 84 4.06 9.68 -1.92
N PHE A 85 4.38 8.58 -2.59
CA PHE A 85 4.30 7.26 -2.00
C PHE A 85 5.61 6.49 -2.14
N SER A 86 5.82 5.58 -1.20
CA SER A 86 6.94 4.65 -1.21
C SER A 86 6.45 3.25 -0.91
N VAL A 87 7.14 2.26 -1.47
CA VAL A 87 6.93 0.85 -1.17
C VAL A 87 8.26 0.29 -0.68
N LYS A 88 8.28 -0.29 0.52
CA LYS A 88 9.45 -0.99 1.07
C LYS A 88 9.16 -2.48 1.16
N ARG A 89 9.95 -3.28 0.47
CA ARG A 89 9.93 -4.74 0.53
C ARG A 89 10.75 -5.25 1.71
N SER A 90 10.24 -6.26 2.37
CA SER A 90 10.89 -7.00 3.45
C SER A 90 10.67 -8.50 3.25
N LYS A 91 11.30 -9.33 4.09
CA LYS A 91 11.05 -10.78 4.10
C LYS A 91 9.59 -11.14 4.39
N ASN A 92 8.85 -10.28 5.09
CA ASN A 92 7.49 -10.58 5.56
C ASN A 92 6.39 -10.02 4.64
N GLY A 93 6.74 -9.17 3.68
CA GLY A 93 5.77 -8.49 2.82
C GLY A 93 6.25 -7.10 2.37
N LEU A 94 5.29 -6.28 1.94
CA LEU A 94 5.51 -4.90 1.51
C LEU A 94 4.95 -3.93 2.55
N SER A 95 5.60 -2.79 2.75
CA SER A 95 5.02 -1.64 3.46
C SER A 95 4.76 -0.53 2.46
N LEU A 96 3.51 -0.14 2.31
CA LEU A 96 3.11 1.04 1.55
C LEU A 96 3.14 2.24 2.49
N TYR A 97 3.73 3.34 2.01
CA TYR A 97 3.78 4.61 2.69
C TYR A 97 3.21 5.69 1.77
N VAL A 98 2.44 6.61 2.33
CA VAL A 98 2.10 7.88 1.69
C VAL A 98 2.61 8.99 2.61
N SER A 99 3.26 9.99 2.01
CA SER A 99 3.88 11.10 2.70
C SER A 99 3.52 12.40 2.00
N GLU A 100 3.28 13.45 2.78
CA GLU A 100 3.06 14.81 2.31
C GLU A 100 3.75 15.78 3.26
N SER A 101 4.34 16.86 2.74
CA SER A 101 4.88 17.94 3.56
C SER A 101 3.74 18.73 4.20
N VAL A 102 3.78 18.89 5.52
CA VAL A 102 2.86 19.79 6.25
C VAL A 102 3.53 21.14 6.47
N THR A 103 4.84 21.13 6.73
CA THR A 103 5.70 22.32 6.74
C THR A 103 7.01 21.99 6.02
N THR A 104 7.92 22.96 5.92
CA THR A 104 9.26 22.73 5.35
C THR A 104 10.09 21.66 6.08
N ILE A 105 9.72 21.31 7.32
CA ILE A 105 10.47 20.37 8.17
C ILE A 105 9.61 19.23 8.74
N SER A 106 8.32 19.19 8.42
CA SER A 106 7.40 18.18 8.97
C SER A 106 6.59 17.49 7.86
N TYR A 107 6.35 16.19 8.07
CA TYR A 107 5.67 15.34 7.11
C TYR A 107 4.54 14.58 7.79
N LEU A 108 3.40 14.51 7.11
CA LEU A 108 2.31 13.59 7.43
C LEU A 108 2.57 12.27 6.73
N ILE A 109 2.85 11.21 7.50
CA ILE A 109 3.17 9.88 6.96
C ILE A 109 2.12 8.86 7.43
N GLY A 110 1.48 8.21 6.46
CA GLY A 110 0.65 7.03 6.67
C GLY A 110 1.35 5.77 6.19
N LYS A 111 1.11 4.64 6.88
CA LYS A 111 1.67 3.33 6.54
C LYS A 111 0.61 2.22 6.56
N HIS A 112 0.74 1.28 5.63
CA HIS A 112 0.05 0.00 5.69
C HIS A 112 1.00 -1.14 5.36
N PHE A 113 0.90 -2.23 6.12
CA PHE A 113 1.68 -3.44 5.89
C PHE A 113 0.87 -4.48 5.11
N ILE A 114 1.37 -4.84 3.94
CA ILE A 114 0.86 -5.89 3.06
C ILE A 114 1.64 -7.18 3.35
N PRO A 115 1.05 -8.15 4.06
CA PRO A 115 1.73 -9.42 4.35
C PRO A 115 1.88 -10.29 3.11
N ASN A 116 2.90 -11.15 3.08
CA ASN A 116 3.15 -12.10 1.98
C ASN A 116 1.92 -12.94 1.57
N LYS A 117 1.00 -13.23 2.48
CA LYS A 117 -0.24 -13.96 2.17
C LYS A 117 -1.13 -13.24 1.14
N GLN A 118 -0.94 -11.94 0.93
CA GLN A 118 -1.63 -11.13 -0.08
C GLN A 118 -0.81 -10.99 -1.37
N LEU A 119 0.39 -11.55 -1.43
CA LEU A 119 1.28 -11.52 -2.58
C LEU A 119 1.35 -12.90 -3.20
N TRP A 120 0.80 -13.02 -4.40
CA TRP A 120 0.85 -14.25 -5.17
C TRP A 120 1.97 -14.20 -6.20
N GLN A 121 2.74 -15.28 -6.32
CA GLN A 121 3.78 -15.42 -7.33
C GLN A 121 3.42 -16.55 -8.30
N SER A 122 3.43 -16.23 -9.60
CA SER A 122 3.32 -17.24 -10.65
C SER A 122 4.54 -18.15 -10.61
N LYS A 123 4.31 -19.47 -10.68
CA LYS A 123 5.37 -20.50 -10.79
C LYS A 123 5.64 -20.92 -12.24
N THR A 124 5.05 -20.21 -13.20
CA THR A 124 5.18 -20.58 -14.61
C THR A 124 6.56 -20.17 -15.11
N PRO A 125 7.38 -21.10 -15.61
CA PRO A 125 8.69 -20.77 -16.16
C PRO A 125 8.56 -19.69 -17.23
N LYS A 126 9.36 -18.62 -17.13
CA LYS A 126 9.38 -17.45 -18.05
C LYS A 126 8.17 -16.51 -17.99
N ALA A 127 7.23 -16.73 -17.07
CA ALA A 127 6.12 -15.82 -16.75
C ALA A 127 5.94 -15.69 -15.22
N GLU A 128 7.03 -15.83 -14.49
CA GLU A 128 7.05 -15.55 -13.05
C GLU A 128 6.80 -14.06 -12.85
N ILE A 129 5.73 -13.75 -12.15
CA ILE A 129 5.39 -12.40 -11.74
C ILE A 129 4.82 -12.46 -10.34
N GLN A 130 5.09 -11.43 -9.54
CA GLN A 130 4.37 -11.20 -8.30
C GLN A 130 3.20 -10.25 -8.53
N VAL A 131 2.06 -10.58 -7.92
CA VAL A 131 0.81 -9.85 -8.01
C VAL A 131 0.19 -9.70 -6.63
N TYR A 132 -0.32 -8.50 -6.33
CA TYR A 132 -1.14 -8.26 -5.15
C TYR A 132 -2.56 -8.82 -5.33
N LYS A 133 -3.03 -9.58 -4.34
CA LYS A 133 -4.35 -10.23 -4.31
C LYS A 133 -5.12 -9.94 -3.01
N GLY A 134 -4.69 -8.96 -2.23
CA GLY A 134 -5.38 -8.55 -1.00
C GLY A 134 -6.53 -7.56 -1.24
N PRO A 135 -7.08 -6.99 -0.14
CA PRO A 135 -8.09 -5.93 -0.21
C PRO A 135 -7.61 -4.72 -1.01
N LYS A 136 -8.45 -4.21 -1.89
CA LYS A 136 -8.11 -3.01 -2.68
C LYS A 136 -8.24 -1.71 -1.89
N ASP A 137 -9.00 -1.77 -0.80
CA ASP A 137 -9.36 -0.63 0.01
C ASP A 137 -8.89 -0.89 1.44
N PHE A 138 -8.13 0.05 1.99
CA PHE A 138 -7.57 -0.04 3.34
C PHE A 138 -7.07 1.32 3.83
N ASN A 139 -6.86 1.42 5.13
CA ASN A 139 -6.35 2.62 5.77
C ASN A 139 -4.82 2.56 5.87
N LEU A 140 -4.20 3.74 5.77
CA LEU A 140 -2.82 3.98 6.15
C LEU A 140 -2.82 4.64 7.53
N ASP A 141 -2.23 3.95 8.51
CA ASP A 141 -2.17 4.44 9.87
C ASP A 141 -1.03 5.43 10.04
N TYR A 142 -1.18 6.42 10.93
CA TYR A 142 -0.10 7.37 11.22
C TYR A 142 1.17 6.64 11.68
N VAL A 143 2.32 7.04 11.14
CA VAL A 143 3.62 6.61 11.66
C VAL A 143 4.02 7.54 12.81
N HIS A 144 3.85 7.07 14.05
CA HIS A 144 4.11 7.87 15.25
C HIS A 144 5.60 7.93 15.69
N SER A 145 6.53 7.32 14.96
CA SER A 145 7.96 7.41 15.27
C SER A 145 8.83 7.20 14.03
N MET A 146 9.78 8.11 13.80
CA MET A 146 10.98 7.86 13.00
C MET A 146 11.99 7.19 13.94
N GLU A 147 12.12 5.86 13.86
CA GLU A 147 13.33 5.15 14.28
C GLU A 147 14.18 4.84 13.04
#